data_AF-L0ITF8-F1
#
_entry.id   AF-L0ITF8-F1
#
_cell.length_a   1.000
_cell.length_b   1.000
_cell.length_c   1.000
_cell.angle_alpha   90.00
_cell.angle_beta   90.00
_cell.angle_gamma   90.00
#
_symmetry.space_group_name_H-M   'P 1'
#
loop_
_entity.id
_entity.type
_entity.pdbx_description
1 polymer ?
#
loop_
_entity_poly.entity_id
_entity_poly.type
_entity_poly.pdbx_seq_one_letter_code
_entity_poly.pdbx_strand_id
1 'polypeptide(L)'
;MNIAVWIASVLLAAAYLFIGGTKLLKSKERLAENPSTAGAAEALSATSIKLIGGVEVAGALGLIVPWLTGIAPILTLAVFIAAARTAEVVR
;
A
#
# COMPACT_ATOMS: atom_id res chain seq x y z
N MET A 1 -10.06 -22.22 5.11
CA MET A 1 -9.15 -21.06 5.25
C MET A 1 -7.74 -21.57 5.03
N ASN A 2 -7.02 -21.08 4.01
CA ASN A 2 -5.62 -21.44 3.84
C ASN A 2 -4.78 -20.62 4.83
N ILE A 3 -4.25 -21.26 5.87
CA ILE A 3 -3.45 -20.62 6.93
C ILE A 3 -2.26 -19.87 6.33
N ALA A 4 -1.64 -20.39 5.27
CA ALA A 4 -0.52 -19.75 4.61
C ALA A 4 -0.91 -18.39 3.99
N VAL A 5 -2.10 -18.30 3.38
CA VAL A 5 -2.61 -17.04 2.80
C VAL A 5 -2.87 -16.03 3.92
N TRP A 6 -3.44 -16.47 5.05
CA TRP A 6 -3.74 -15.59 6.17
C TRP A 6 -2.48 -14.98 6.79
N ILE A 7 -1.45 -15.81 7.01
CA ILE A 7 -0.15 -15.36 7.51
C ILE A 7 0.47 -14.35 6.54
N ALA A 8 0.49 -14.66 5.25
CA ALA A 8 1.03 -13.76 4.24
C ALA A 8 0.28 -12.42 4.20
N SER A 9 -1.05 -12.42 4.25
CA SER A 9 -1.87 -11.21 4.26
C SER A 9 -1.60 -10.33 5.49
N VAL A 10 -1.48 -10.91 6.69
CA VAL A 10 -1.18 -10.16 7.91
C VAL A 10 0.22 -9.54 7.85
N LEU A 11 1.22 -10.31 7.41
CA LEU A 11 2.59 -9.80 7.29
C LEU A 11 2.68 -8.66 6.27
N LEU A 12 2.04 -8.80 5.10
CA LEU A 12 1.98 -7.72 4.11
C LEU A 12 1.24 -6.50 4.65
N ALA A 13 0.10 -6.69 5.30
CA ALA A 13 -0.67 -5.58 5.88
C ALA A 13 0.16 -4.82 6.92
N ALA A 14 0.88 -5.53 7.79
CA ALA A 14 1.79 -4.92 8.76
C ALA A 14 2.91 -4.12 8.08
N ALA A 15 3.53 -4.67 7.02
CA ALA A 15 4.56 -3.97 6.26
C ALA A 15 4.02 -2.69 5.59
N TYR A 16 2.85 -2.77 4.95
CA TYR A 16 2.21 -1.63 4.29
C TYR A 16 1.79 -0.54 5.28
N LEU A 17 1.26 -0.92 6.46
CA LEU A 17 0.95 0.03 7.52
C LEU A 17 2.20 0.71 8.06
N PHE A 18 3.29 -0.04 8.26
CA PHE A 18 4.53 0.54 8.74
C PHE A 18 5.11 1.53 7.73
N ILE A 19 5.26 1.11 6.47
CA ILE A 19 5.83 1.95 5.42
C ILE A 19 4.93 3.16 5.13
N GLY A 20 3.64 2.93 4.88
CA GLY A 20 2.68 4.01 4.59
C GLY A 20 2.48 4.94 5.78
N GLY A 21 2.38 4.39 6.99
CA GLY A 21 2.28 5.16 8.22
C GLY A 21 3.49 6.07 8.43
N THR A 22 4.71 5.60 8.18
CA THR A 22 5.89 6.46 8.27
C THR A 22 5.87 7.62 7.28
N LYS A 23 5.39 7.40 6.04
CA LYS A 23 5.23 8.48 5.05
C LYS A 23 4.16 9.49 5.44
N LEU A 24 3.07 9.03 6.06
CA LEU A 24 2.00 9.90 6.55
C LEU A 24 2.40 10.70 7.80
N LEU A 25 3.18 10.11 8.70
CA LEU A 25 3.53 10.73 9.98
C LEU A 25 4.77 11.62 9.90
N LYS A 26 5.78 11.27 9.10
CA LYS A 26 7.04 12.04 9.01
C LYS A 26 6.94 13.17 7.98
N SER A 27 7.65 14.27 8.21
CA SER A 27 7.81 15.33 7.20
C SER A 27 8.76 14.88 6.09
N LYS A 28 8.72 15.56 4.94
CA LYS A 28 9.56 15.23 3.78
C LYS A 28 11.06 15.34 4.14
N GLU A 29 11.42 16.36 4.91
CA GLU A 29 12.78 16.64 5.36
C GLU A 29 13.30 15.51 6.24
N ARG A 30 12.47 15.02 7.17
CA ARG A 30 12.79 13.87 8.02
C ARG A 30 12.94 12.55 7.26
N LEU A 31 12.28 12.42 6.12
CA LEU A 31 12.45 11.28 5.22
C LEU A 31 13.71 11.42 4.36
N ALA A 32 14.12 12.65 4.04
CA ALA A 32 15.37 12.92 3.33
C ALA A 32 16.61 12.64 4.20
N GLU A 33 16.51 12.83 5.52
CA GLU A 33 17.58 12.51 6.48
C GLU A 33 17.92 11.00 6.56
N ASN A 34 17.01 10.12 6.14
CA ASN A 34 17.21 8.68 6.20
C ASN A 34 17.67 8.13 4.84
N PRO A 35 18.84 7.48 4.75
CA PRO A 35 19.38 6.94 3.49
C PRO A 35 18.41 6.02 2.73
N SER A 36 17.59 5.25 3.46
CA SER A 36 16.62 4.33 2.86
C SER A 36 15.41 5.01 2.22
N THR A 37 15.13 6.27 2.57
CA THR A 37 13.99 7.04 2.04
C THR A 37 14.41 8.33 1.31
N ALA A 38 15.70 8.68 1.34
CA ALA A 38 16.24 9.90 0.76
C ALA A 38 15.96 10.04 -0.73
N GLY A 39 16.21 8.99 -1.53
CA GLY A 39 15.96 9.05 -2.97
C GLY A 39 14.49 9.30 -3.34
N ALA A 40 13.55 8.71 -2.59
CA ALA A 40 12.13 8.97 -2.77
C ALA A 40 11.74 10.38 -2.30
N ALA A 41 12.35 10.87 -1.22
CA ALA A 41 12.12 12.22 -0.74
C ALA A 41 12.64 13.27 -1.74
N GLU A 42 13.78 13.06 -2.38
CA GLU A 42 14.31 14.00 -3.37
C GLU A 42 13.47 14.02 -4.66
N ALA A 43 13.06 12.84 -5.15
CA ALA A 43 12.34 12.71 -6.42
C ALA A 43 10.86 13.15 -6.36
N LEU A 44 10.22 13.11 -5.19
CA LEU A 44 8.77 13.31 -5.06
C LEU A 44 8.41 14.58 -4.27
N SER A 45 7.27 15.19 -4.61
CA SER A 45 6.72 16.27 -3.80
C SER A 45 6.24 15.77 -2.43
N ALA A 46 6.17 16.66 -1.43
CA ALA A 46 5.65 16.30 -0.10
C ALA A 46 4.22 15.72 -0.20
N THR A 47 3.37 16.33 -1.04
CA THR A 47 2.01 15.86 -1.30
C THR A 47 2.00 14.46 -1.90
N SER A 48 2.85 14.19 -2.90
CA SER A 48 2.97 12.86 -3.52
C SER A 48 3.35 11.79 -2.49
N ILE A 49 4.30 12.08 -1.59
CA ILE A 49 4.70 11.16 -0.52
C ILE A 49 3.52 10.85 0.41
N LYS A 50 2.72 11.85 0.76
CA LYS A 50 1.51 11.65 1.58
C LYS A 50 0.45 10.83 0.86
N LEU A 51 0.22 11.09 -0.42
CA LEU A 51 -0.73 10.31 -1.22
C LEU A 51 -0.31 8.84 -1.32
N ILE A 52 0.98 8.57 -1.57
CA ILE A 52 1.52 7.20 -1.59
C ILE A 52 1.33 6.53 -0.23
N GLY A 53 1.68 7.21 0.87
CA GLY A 53 1.46 6.67 2.21
C GLY A 53 -0.01 6.37 2.50
N GLY A 54 -0.93 7.21 2.02
CA GLY A 54 -2.37 6.98 2.12
C GLY A 54 -2.82 5.74 1.34
N VAL A 55 -2.33 5.55 0.12
CA VAL A 55 -2.62 4.37 -0.71
C VAL A 55 -2.05 3.09 -0.08
N GLU A 56 -0.86 3.14 0.51
CA GLU A 56 -0.28 1.98 1.21
C GLU A 56 -1.11 1.56 2.42
N VAL A 57 -1.54 2.53 3.25
CA VAL A 57 -2.45 2.26 4.38
C VAL A 57 -3.78 1.70 3.89
N ALA A 58 -4.35 2.27 2.82
CA ALA A 58 -5.57 1.75 2.21
C ALA A 58 -5.39 0.32 1.69
N GLY A 59 -4.24 0.00 1.10
CA GLY A 59 -3.88 -1.36 0.67
C GLY A 59 -3.82 -2.36 1.82
N ALA A 60 -3.24 -1.95 2.96
CA ALA A 60 -3.22 -2.78 4.16
C ALA A 60 -4.63 -3.05 4.69
N LEU A 61 -5.50 -2.03 4.71
CA LEU A 61 -6.90 -2.21 5.06
C LEU A 61 -7.61 -3.13 4.07
N GLY A 62 -7.34 -2.99 2.76
CA GLY A 62 -7.87 -3.88 1.72
C GLY A 62 -7.45 -5.34 1.86
N LEU A 63 -6.31 -5.64 2.50
CA LEU A 63 -5.87 -7.01 2.79
C LEU A 63 -6.61 -7.64 3.98
N ILE A 64 -7.09 -6.85 4.94
CA ILE A 64 -7.64 -7.35 6.21
C ILE A 64 -9.17 -7.22 6.27
N VAL A 65 -9.72 -6.10 5.80
CA VAL A 65 -11.16 -5.78 5.88
C VAL A 65 -12.06 -6.85 5.22
N PRO A 66 -11.77 -7.37 4.01
CA PRO A 66 -12.61 -8.39 3.39
C PRO A 66 -12.71 -9.67 4.24
N TRP A 67 -11.62 -10.06 4.90
CA TRP A 67 -11.60 -11.22 5.79
C TRP A 67 -12.42 -10.98 7.06
N LEU A 68 -12.32 -9.79 7.65
CA LEU A 68 -13.09 -9.44 8.87
C LEU A 68 -14.58 -9.26 8.60
N THR A 69 -14.94 -8.79 7.41
CA THR A 69 -16.33 -8.50 7.03
C THR A 69 -17.02 -9.66 6.32
N GLY A 70 -16.29 -10.74 6.02
CA GLY A 70 -16.80 -11.87 5.24
C GLY A 70 -17.14 -11.51 3.79
N ILE A 71 -16.69 -10.34 3.30
CA ILE A 71 -16.87 -9.93 1.91
C ILE A 71 -16.01 -10.83 1.04
N ALA A 72 -16.66 -11.66 0.23
CA ALA A 72 -16.00 -12.61 -0.66
C ALA A 72 -14.99 -11.91 -1.60
N PRO A 73 -13.95 -12.62 -2.10
CA PRO A 73 -12.81 -12.10 -2.88
C PRO A 73 -13.14 -11.42 -4.24
N ILE A 74 -14.40 -11.05 -4.48
CA ILE A 74 -14.87 -10.40 -5.69
C ILE A 74 -14.24 -9.01 -5.84
N LEU A 75 -13.94 -8.32 -4.73
CA LEU A 75 -13.19 -7.05 -4.76
C LEU A 75 -11.74 -7.23 -5.23
N THR A 76 -11.11 -8.36 -4.88
CA THR A 76 -9.77 -8.70 -5.38
C THR A 76 -9.79 -8.91 -6.89
N LEU A 77 -10.84 -9.57 -7.42
CA LEU A 77 -11.03 -9.75 -8.86
C LEU A 77 -11.28 -8.42 -9.58
N ALA A 78 -12.06 -7.51 -8.99
CA ALA A 78 -12.33 -6.19 -9.55
C ALA A 78 -11.05 -5.32 -9.62
N VAL A 79 -10.23 -5.33 -8.57
CA VAL A 79 -8.92 -4.64 -8.56
C VAL A 79 -7.96 -5.25 -9.57
N PHE A 80 -7.92 -6.58 -9.70
CA PHE A 80 -7.09 -7.25 -10.70
C PHE A 80 -7.51 -6.89 -12.13
N ILE A 81 -8.82 -6.87 -12.42
CA ILE A 81 -9.34 -6.47 -13.73
C ILE A 81 -9.03 -5.00 -14.01
N ALA A 82 -9.20 -4.11 -13.02
CA ALA A 82 -8.89 -2.70 -13.17
C ALA A 82 -7.39 -2.46 -13.43
N ALA A 83 -6.51 -3.18 -12.72
CA ALA A 83 -5.06 -3.12 -12.88
C ALA A 83 -4.59 -3.73 -14.22
N ALA A 84 -5.24 -4.80 -14.68
CA ALA A 84 -4.96 -5.38 -15.99
C ALA A 84 -5.35 -4.42 -17.12
N ARG A 85 -6.48 -3.71 -16.97
CA ARG A 85 -6.95 -2.74 -17.97
C ARG A 85 -6.06 -1.51 -18.07
N THR A 86 -5.44 -1.07 -16.97
CA THR A 86 -4.47 0.04 -17.00
C THR A 86 -3.13 -0.37 -17.62
N ALA A 87 -2.76 -1.66 -17.57
CA ALA A 87 -1.54 -2.16 -18.19
C ALA A 87 -1.62 -2.26 -19.73
N GLU A 88 -2.83 -2.38 -20.31
CA GLU A 88 -3.02 -2.39 -21.77
C GLU A 88 -2.94 -0.99 -22.42
N VAL A 89 -3.19 0.07 -21.65
CA VAL A 89 -3.21 1.47 -22.16
C VAL A 89 -1.80 2.07 -22.27
N VAL A 90 -0.77 1.40 -21.75
CA VAL A 90 0.64 1.86 -21.75
C VAL A 90 1.49 1.09 -22.78
N ARG A 91 0.85 0.40 -23.73
CA ARG A 91 1.53 -0.22 -24.89
C ARG A 91 1.28 0.56 -26.17
#